data_AF-A0A5B0PCD3-F1
#
_entry.id   AF-A0A5B0PCD3-F1
#
_cell.length_a   1.000
_cell.length_b   1.000
_cell.length_c   1.000
_cell.angle_alpha   90.00
_cell.angle_beta   90.00
_cell.angle_gamma   90.00
#
_symmetry.space_group_name_H-M   'P 1'
#
loop_
_entity.id
_entity.type
_entity.pdbx_description
1 polymer ?
#
loop_
_entity_poly.entity_id
_entity_poly.type
_entity_poly.pdbx_seq_one_letter_code
_entity_poly.pdbx_strand_id
1 'polypeptide(L)'
;MSVYKFLMISVSLLSYSPLSAAKSCYHALVDVNQCTDAASKIPYSGDDKSMMFTSDKPENVQSGRCSVTVVRETLTDTSAVAPKADIDAAIQTILGCAQHSGMTEVSTKGSSILVTIHAA
;
A
#
# COMPACT_ATOMS: atom_id res chain seq x y z
N MET A 1 -41.91 26.88 22.10
CA MET A 1 -41.53 25.57 21.52
C MET A 1 -40.22 25.75 20.76
N SER A 2 -39.19 25.01 21.16
CA SER A 2 -37.79 25.14 20.72
C SER A 2 -37.59 24.85 19.23
N VAL A 3 -36.88 25.73 18.55
CA VAL A 3 -36.36 25.53 17.20
C VAL A 3 -35.05 24.73 17.31
N TYR A 4 -35.11 23.43 17.05
CA TYR A 4 -33.91 22.61 16.93
C TYR A 4 -33.21 22.92 15.60
N LYS A 5 -32.18 23.75 15.66
CA LYS A 5 -31.19 23.87 14.58
C LYS A 5 -30.32 22.62 14.58
N PHE A 6 -30.66 21.64 13.73
CA PHE A 6 -29.76 20.57 13.37
C PHE A 6 -28.65 21.14 12.48
N LEU A 7 -27.50 21.36 13.10
CA LEU A 7 -26.27 21.76 12.45
C LEU A 7 -25.72 20.51 11.75
N MET A 8 -26.05 20.36 10.46
CA MET A 8 -25.44 19.34 9.59
C MET A 8 -23.96 19.71 9.40
N ILE A 9 -23.10 19.14 10.25
CA ILE A 9 -21.65 19.18 10.06
C ILE A 9 -21.35 18.20 8.92
N SER A 10 -21.35 18.70 7.68
CA SER A 10 -20.81 17.99 6.53
C SER A 10 -19.29 17.91 6.69
N VAL A 11 -18.82 16.91 7.45
CA VAL A 11 -17.42 16.49 7.39
C VAL A 11 -17.26 15.83 6.02
N SER A 12 -16.89 16.64 5.03
CA SER A 12 -16.33 16.16 3.77
C SER A 12 -14.98 15.51 4.08
N LEU A 13 -15.01 14.31 4.66
CA LEU A 13 -13.94 13.35 4.46
C LEU A 13 -13.95 13.11 2.95
N LEU A 14 -13.09 13.84 2.22
CA LEU A 14 -12.59 13.32 0.96
C LEU A 14 -11.98 11.97 1.31
N SER A 15 -12.78 10.93 1.20
CA SER A 15 -12.31 9.55 1.15
C SER A 15 -11.45 9.47 -0.10
N TYR A 16 -10.18 9.84 0.07
CA TYR A 16 -9.10 9.46 -0.82
C TYR A 16 -9.01 7.94 -0.69
N SER A 17 -9.88 7.26 -1.41
CA SER A 17 -9.74 5.85 -1.67
C SER A 17 -8.58 5.76 -2.65
N PRO A 18 -7.44 5.16 -2.30
CA PRO A 18 -6.44 4.85 -3.31
C PRO A 18 -7.15 4.02 -4.39
N LEU A 19 -7.33 4.59 -5.59
CA LEU A 19 -7.77 3.83 -6.75
C LEU A 19 -6.61 2.86 -7.05
N SER A 20 -6.73 1.62 -6.61
CA SER A 20 -5.79 0.58 -7.02
C SER A 20 -6.10 0.24 -8.47
N ALA A 21 -5.21 0.62 -9.39
CA ALA A 21 -5.52 0.67 -10.82
C ALA A 21 -5.39 -0.68 -11.54
N ALA A 22 -4.74 -1.69 -10.96
CA ALA A 22 -4.75 -3.06 -11.48
C ALA A 22 -4.35 -4.06 -10.40
N LYS A 23 -5.18 -5.07 -10.13
CA LYS A 23 -4.87 -6.22 -9.25
C LYS A 23 -4.64 -7.46 -10.09
N SER A 24 -3.53 -8.17 -9.87
CA SER A 24 -3.25 -9.48 -10.46
C SER A 24 -2.91 -10.48 -9.38
N CYS A 25 -3.62 -11.60 -9.32
CA CYS A 25 -3.34 -12.68 -8.35
C CYS A 25 -2.40 -13.73 -8.95
N TYR A 26 -1.47 -14.25 -8.15
CA TYR A 26 -0.58 -15.34 -8.56
C TYR A 26 -1.09 -16.70 -8.07
N HIS A 27 -0.59 -17.77 -8.70
CA HIS A 27 -0.87 -19.17 -8.34
C HIS A 27 0.20 -19.76 -7.41
N ALA A 28 0.70 -18.96 -6.45
CA ALA A 28 1.74 -19.39 -5.51
C ALA A 28 1.28 -19.12 -4.08
N LEU A 29 1.02 -20.18 -3.29
CA LEU A 29 0.56 -20.02 -1.92
C LEU A 29 1.64 -19.36 -1.04
N VAL A 30 1.29 -18.25 -0.40
CA VAL A 30 2.13 -17.61 0.63
C VAL A 30 1.41 -17.59 1.97
N ASP A 31 2.18 -17.67 3.05
CA ASP A 31 1.65 -17.63 4.41
C ASP A 31 1.38 -16.17 4.82
N VAL A 32 0.12 -15.89 5.20
CA VAL A 32 -0.32 -14.53 5.55
C VAL A 32 0.43 -13.95 6.75
N ASN A 33 0.78 -14.78 7.74
CA ASN A 33 1.51 -14.31 8.92
C ASN A 33 2.94 -13.90 8.53
N GLN A 34 3.59 -14.68 7.67
CA GLN A 34 4.89 -14.35 7.11
C GLN A 34 4.84 -13.09 6.25
N CYS A 35 3.80 -12.90 5.44
CA CYS A 35 3.64 -11.66 4.68
C CYS A 35 3.38 -10.44 5.56
N THR A 36 2.65 -10.61 6.66
CA THR A 36 2.43 -9.54 7.64
C THR A 36 3.73 -9.20 8.38
N ASP A 37 4.54 -10.19 8.76
CA ASP A 37 5.87 -9.97 9.35
C ASP A 37 6.83 -9.29 8.35
N ALA A 38 6.83 -9.72 7.09
CA ALA A 38 7.61 -9.07 6.03
C ALA A 38 7.18 -7.60 5.86
N ALA A 39 5.87 -7.33 5.77
CA ALA A 39 5.32 -5.98 5.65
C ALA A 39 5.70 -5.06 6.82
N SER A 40 5.88 -5.61 8.02
CA SER A 40 6.31 -4.85 9.19
C SER A 40 7.75 -4.33 9.09
N LYS A 41 8.57 -4.92 8.20
CA LYS A 41 9.97 -4.55 7.98
C LYS A 41 10.14 -3.44 6.94
N ILE A 42 9.06 -3.02 6.27
CA ILE A 42 9.10 -1.92 5.29
C ILE A 42 9.59 -0.64 6.01
N PRO A 43 10.63 0.05 5.51
CA PRO A 43 11.18 1.23 6.15
C PRO A 43 10.27 2.44 5.94
N TYR A 44 9.50 2.79 6.97
CA TYR A 44 8.72 4.02 7.03
C TYR A 44 9.49 5.10 7.79
N SER A 45 9.45 6.33 7.29
CA SER A 45 10.11 7.49 7.89
C SER A 45 9.21 8.73 7.86
N GLY A 46 9.60 9.75 8.62
CA GLY A 46 8.86 11.01 8.76
C GLY A 46 7.59 10.90 9.62
N ASP A 47 7.02 12.05 9.96
CA ASP A 47 5.82 12.16 10.79
C ASP A 47 4.59 11.51 10.15
N ASP A 48 4.52 11.52 8.81
CA ASP A 48 3.44 10.94 8.03
C ASP A 48 3.55 9.41 7.86
N LYS A 49 4.58 8.77 8.43
CA LYS A 49 4.89 7.34 8.28
C LYS A 49 4.86 6.93 6.81
N SER A 50 5.65 7.60 5.99
CA SER A 50 5.72 7.32 4.55
C SER A 50 7.02 6.61 4.21
N MET A 51 6.96 5.70 3.26
CA MET A 51 8.14 5.15 2.64
C MET A 51 8.71 6.17 1.64
N MET A 52 9.98 6.52 1.80
CA MET A 52 10.69 7.38 0.85
C MET A 52 11.46 6.50 -0.14
N PHE A 53 11.25 6.69 -1.44
CA PHE A 53 12.11 6.04 -2.42
C PHE A 53 13.33 6.92 -2.66
N THR A 54 14.46 6.54 -2.05
CA THR A 54 15.74 7.26 -2.14
C THR A 54 16.57 6.85 -3.36
N SER A 55 16.15 5.80 -4.06
CA SER A 55 16.76 5.32 -5.30
C SER A 55 15.70 4.59 -6.14
N ASP A 56 16.04 4.29 -7.40
CA ASP A 56 15.19 3.52 -8.31
C ASP A 56 15.12 2.02 -7.95
N LYS A 57 15.82 1.61 -6.88
CA LYS A 57 15.83 0.21 -6.45
C LYS A 57 14.49 -0.14 -5.79
N PRO A 58 13.96 -1.33 -6.09
CA PRO A 58 12.80 -1.84 -5.38
C PRO A 58 13.16 -2.04 -3.91
N GLU A 59 12.23 -1.71 -3.02
CA GLU A 59 12.32 -2.13 -1.63
C GLU A 59 11.79 -3.54 -1.54
N ASN A 60 12.62 -4.47 -1.07
CA ASN A 60 12.25 -5.86 -0.90
C ASN A 60 12.46 -6.27 0.55
N VAL A 61 11.38 -6.68 1.19
CA VAL A 61 11.39 -7.19 2.55
C VAL A 61 10.87 -8.61 2.58
N GLN A 62 11.50 -9.46 3.37
CA GLN A 62 11.19 -10.88 3.43
C GLN A 62 10.96 -11.35 4.87
N SER A 63 10.06 -12.32 5.01
CA SER A 63 9.96 -13.16 6.19
C SER A 63 9.58 -14.57 5.78
N GLY A 64 10.36 -15.56 6.24
CA GLY A 64 10.19 -16.94 5.81
C GLY A 64 10.17 -17.08 4.28
N ARG A 65 9.07 -17.59 3.75
CA ARG A 65 8.80 -17.78 2.32
C ARG A 65 7.97 -16.65 1.70
N CYS A 66 7.65 -15.58 2.41
CA CYS A 66 6.95 -14.44 1.82
C CYS A 66 7.92 -13.27 1.57
N SER A 67 7.92 -12.77 0.34
CA SER A 67 8.60 -11.53 -0.04
C SER A 67 7.57 -10.47 -0.46
N VAL A 68 7.72 -9.27 0.09
CA VAL A 68 6.94 -8.09 -0.28
C VAL A 68 7.90 -7.12 -0.96
N THR A 69 7.56 -6.77 -2.20
CA THR A 69 8.33 -5.81 -3.00
C THR A 69 7.49 -4.56 -3.23
N VAL A 70 8.06 -3.38 -2.98
CA VAL A 70 7.44 -2.08 -3.25
C VAL A 70 8.34 -1.33 -4.22
N VAL A 71 7.78 -0.96 -5.38
CA VAL A 71 8.50 -0.27 -6.46
C VAL A 71 7.75 1.00 -6.82
N ARG A 72 8.49 2.05 -7.18
CA ARG A 72 7.92 3.25 -7.78
C ARG A 72 7.85 3.06 -9.30
N GLU A 73 6.69 3.28 -9.91
CA GLU A 73 6.56 3.11 -11.37
C GLU A 73 7.04 4.33 -12.16
N THR A 74 6.80 5.54 -11.65
CA THR A 74 7.16 6.78 -12.36
C THR A 74 8.43 7.38 -11.77
N LEU A 75 9.49 7.47 -12.58
CA LEU A 75 10.82 7.97 -12.19
C LEU A 75 10.96 9.49 -12.24
N THR A 76 9.89 10.24 -12.53
CA THR A 76 9.97 11.69 -12.77
C THR A 76 10.17 12.52 -11.52
N ASP A 77 9.77 12.00 -10.34
CA ASP A 77 9.80 12.73 -9.07
C ASP A 77 10.66 11.99 -8.05
N THR A 78 11.92 12.39 -7.90
CA THR A 78 12.85 11.86 -6.89
C THR A 78 12.30 12.00 -5.46
N SER A 79 11.34 12.90 -5.23
CA SER A 79 10.66 13.12 -3.95
C SER A 79 9.38 12.32 -3.74
N ALA A 80 9.01 11.37 -4.61
CA ALA A 80 7.77 10.62 -4.39
C ALA A 80 7.84 9.81 -3.09
N VAL A 81 6.76 9.89 -2.33
CA VAL A 81 6.56 9.22 -1.05
C VAL A 81 5.33 8.33 -1.15
N ALA A 82 5.39 7.17 -0.51
CA ALA A 82 4.23 6.29 -0.38
C ALA A 82 3.79 6.25 1.09
N PRO A 83 2.64 6.83 1.45
CA PRO A 83 2.04 6.70 2.77
C PRO A 83 1.89 5.24 3.15
N LYS A 84 2.16 4.92 4.42
CA LYS A 84 1.94 3.57 4.95
C LYS A 84 0.53 3.05 4.68
N ALA A 85 -0.48 3.91 4.77
CA ALA A 85 -1.87 3.54 4.50
C ALA A 85 -2.09 3.02 3.08
N ASP A 86 -1.42 3.61 2.07
CA ASP A 86 -1.54 3.19 0.67
C ASP A 86 -0.87 1.82 0.46
N ILE A 87 0.31 1.62 1.05
CA ILE A 87 1.03 0.33 0.99
C ILE A 87 0.25 -0.76 1.75
N ASP A 88 -0.27 -0.46 2.94
CA ASP A 88 -1.06 -1.41 3.74
C ASP A 88 -2.35 -1.80 2.99
N ALA A 89 -3.02 -0.85 2.34
CA ALA A 89 -4.18 -1.13 1.50
C ALA A 89 -3.83 -2.01 0.29
N ALA A 90 -2.68 -1.78 -0.34
CA ALA A 90 -2.17 -2.61 -1.43
C ALA A 90 -1.92 -4.06 -0.97
N ILE A 91 -1.26 -4.22 0.17
CA ILE A 91 -0.97 -5.51 0.78
C ILE A 91 -2.27 -6.25 1.10
N GLN A 92 -3.23 -5.60 1.76
CA GLN A 92 -4.54 -6.21 2.06
C GLN A 92 -5.29 -6.62 0.79
N THR A 93 -5.21 -5.81 -0.26
CA THR A 93 -5.80 -6.11 -1.57
C THR A 93 -5.22 -7.40 -2.17
N ILE A 94 -3.90 -7.61 -2.07
CA ILE A 94 -3.21 -8.80 -2.56
C ILE A 94 -3.46 -10.02 -1.66
N LEU A 95 -3.47 -9.83 -0.34
CA LEU A 95 -3.78 -10.91 0.62
C LEU A 95 -5.22 -11.44 0.46
N GLY A 96 -6.12 -10.64 -0.11
CA GLY A 96 -7.45 -11.08 -0.54
C GLY A 96 -7.46 -12.01 -1.78
N CYS A 97 -6.33 -12.29 -2.42
CA CYS A 97 -6.22 -13.34 -3.43
C CYS A 97 -6.31 -14.74 -2.80
N ALA A 98 -6.82 -15.73 -3.54
CA ALA A 98 -6.99 -17.10 -3.04
C ALA A 98 -5.67 -17.76 -2.58
N GLN A 99 -4.54 -17.34 -3.14
CA GLN A 99 -3.20 -17.81 -2.79
C GLN A 99 -2.40 -16.78 -1.97
N HIS A 100 -3.03 -15.67 -1.59
CA HIS A 100 -2.45 -14.56 -0.84
C HIS A 100 -1.25 -13.87 -1.52
N SER A 101 -1.01 -14.14 -2.80
CA SER A 101 0.08 -13.60 -3.60
C SER A 101 -0.45 -12.95 -4.87
N GLY A 102 0.34 -12.03 -5.41
CA GLY A 102 -0.05 -11.20 -6.54
C GLY A 102 0.70 -9.87 -6.58
N MET A 103 0.20 -8.97 -7.41
CA MET A 103 0.66 -7.60 -7.49
C MET A 103 -0.53 -6.65 -7.61
N THR A 104 -0.35 -5.42 -7.15
CA THR A 104 -1.34 -4.37 -7.32
C THR A 104 -0.68 -3.01 -7.49
N GLU A 105 -1.15 -2.23 -8.45
CA GLU A 105 -0.74 -0.83 -8.61
C GLU A 105 -1.58 0.07 -7.70
N VAL A 106 -0.95 1.05 -7.06
CA VAL A 106 -1.61 2.06 -6.24
C VAL A 106 -1.13 3.46 -6.62
N SER A 107 -2.06 4.33 -6.97
CA SER A 107 -1.77 5.76 -7.13
C SER A 107 -1.67 6.44 -5.77
N THR A 108 -0.52 7.02 -5.49
CA THR A 108 -0.23 7.81 -4.29
C THR A 108 -0.04 9.29 -4.64
N LYS A 109 0.22 10.14 -3.64
CA LYS A 109 0.42 11.58 -3.83
C LYS A 109 1.61 11.85 -4.76
N GLY A 110 1.32 12.11 -6.03
CA GLY A 110 2.31 12.49 -7.05
C GLY A 110 3.04 11.33 -7.73
N SER A 111 2.66 10.07 -7.52
CA SER A 111 3.27 8.90 -8.20
C SER A 111 2.34 7.69 -8.20
N SER A 112 2.64 6.69 -9.02
CA SER A 112 2.15 5.32 -8.84
C SER A 112 3.23 4.45 -8.20
N ILE A 113 2.81 3.49 -7.37
CA ILE A 113 3.65 2.43 -6.84
C ILE A 113 3.08 1.07 -7.22
N LEU A 114 3.96 0.11 -7.46
CA LEU A 114 3.62 -1.29 -7.64
C LEU A 114 4.03 -2.07 -6.40
N VAL A 115 3.04 -2.70 -5.75
CA VAL A 115 3.27 -3.60 -4.62
C VAL A 115 3.11 -5.03 -5.10
N THR A 116 4.07 -5.89 -4.78
CA THR A 116 4.05 -7.32 -5.16
C THR A 116 4.26 -8.18 -3.93
N ILE A 117 3.46 -9.23 -3.76
CA ILE A 117 3.65 -10.29 -2.77
C ILE A 117 3.86 -11.59 -3.53
N HIS A 118 4.98 -12.26 -3.27
CA HIS A 118 5.29 -13.55 -3.89
C HIS A 118 6.01 -14.48 -2.93
N ALA A 119 6.06 -15.75 -3.31
CA ALA A 119 6.90 -16.72 -2.62
C ALA A 119 8.38 -16.39 -2.88
N ALA A 120 9.15 -16.29 -1.81
CA ALA A 120 10.61 -16.10 -1.83
C ALA A 120 11.34 -17.39 -2.19
#